data_AF-A0A453K958-F1
#
_entry.id   AF-A0A453K958-F1
#
_cell.length_a   1.000
_cell.length_b   1.000
_cell.length_c   1.000
_cell.angle_alpha   90.00
_cell.angle_beta   90.00
_cell.angle_gamma   90.00
#
_symmetry.space_group_name_H-M   'P 1'
#
loop_
_entity.id
_entity.type
_entity.pdbx_description
1 polymer ?
#
loop_
_entity_poly.entity_id
_entity_poly.type
_entity_poly.pdbx_seq_one_letter_code
_entity_poly.pdbx_strand_id
1 'polypeptide(L)'
;MCATFLGSVTYMSPERIRNENYSYAADIWSLGLTALECATGRYPYDVNGGEADLMLQILEDPSPTPPQHMHSEEFCSFIDACLQKDADARPTCDQKYEGPGVDLAEYNKSVHDPAERLSQIAHMLAVHYYLIFDGGDDQWRHMKSFY
;
A
#
# COMPACT_ATOMS: atom_id res chain seq x y z
N MET A 1 1.75 -12.82 19.55
CA MET A 1 1.73 -13.59 18.29
C MET A 1 0.36 -13.40 17.67
N CYS A 2 0.25 -12.61 16.61
CA CYS A 2 -1.03 -12.38 15.93
C CYS A 2 -1.11 -13.24 14.67
N ALA A 3 -1.28 -14.55 14.84
CA ALA A 3 -1.41 -15.48 13.72
C ALA A 3 -2.78 -15.36 13.06
N THR A 4 -2.86 -14.60 11.96
CA THR A 4 -4.01 -14.64 11.05
C THR A 4 -3.51 -14.65 9.62
N PHE A 5 -3.68 -15.80 8.96
CA PHE A 5 -3.53 -15.99 7.53
C PHE A 5 -4.85 -15.58 6.86
N LEU A 6 -5.17 -14.29 6.89
CA LEU A 6 -6.35 -13.72 6.23
C LEU A 6 -5.95 -12.37 5.59
N GLY A 7 -5.94 -12.32 4.27
CA GLY A 7 -5.69 -11.11 3.47
C GLY A 7 -4.92 -11.40 2.18
N SER A 8 -5.27 -10.71 1.10
CA SER A 8 -4.57 -10.75 -0.19
C SER A 8 -3.05 -10.59 0.00
N VAL A 9 -2.26 -11.53 -0.54
CA VAL A 9 -0.78 -11.57 -0.46
C VAL A 9 -0.07 -10.32 -0.99
N THR A 10 -0.81 -9.44 -1.67
CA THR A 10 -0.42 -8.17 -2.28
C THR A 10 0.36 -7.22 -1.37
N TYR A 11 0.30 -7.32 -0.05
CA TYR A 11 1.12 -6.44 0.82
C TYR A 11 1.94 -7.22 1.85
N MET A 12 2.05 -8.53 1.67
CA MET A 12 2.77 -9.39 2.60
C MET A 12 4.28 -9.19 2.44
N SER A 13 4.97 -9.10 3.57
CA SER A 13 6.43 -9.00 3.58
C SER A 13 7.10 -10.36 3.31
N PRO A 14 8.32 -10.37 2.74
CA PRO A 14 9.07 -11.60 2.45
C PRO A 14 9.17 -12.58 3.63
N GLU A 15 9.45 -12.08 4.82
CA GLU A 15 9.56 -12.88 6.05
C GLU A 15 8.21 -13.51 6.47
N ARG A 16 7.10 -12.80 6.23
CA ARG A 16 5.75 -13.36 6.48
C ARG A 16 5.41 -14.46 5.49
N ILE A 17 5.81 -14.33 4.22
CA ILE A 17 5.63 -15.37 3.19
C ILE A 17 6.45 -16.63 3.55
N ARG A 18 7.67 -16.45 4.07
CA ARG A 18 8.51 -17.55 4.57
C ARG A 18 8.05 -18.14 5.90
N ASN A 19 6.97 -17.62 6.48
CA ASN A 19 6.44 -18.00 7.78
C ASN A 19 7.50 -17.87 8.92
N GLU A 20 8.37 -16.86 8.79
CA GLU A 20 9.36 -16.48 9.80
C GLU A 20 8.70 -15.62 10.89
N ASN A 21 9.41 -15.41 12.00
CA ASN A 21 8.96 -14.47 13.02
C ASN A 21 8.94 -13.06 12.42
N TYR A 22 7.79 -12.41 12.43
CA TYR A 22 7.63 -11.04 11.97
C TYR A 22 7.26 -10.11 13.14
N SER A 23 7.59 -8.83 12.97
CA SER A 23 7.37 -7.75 13.93
C SER A 23 6.93 -6.50 13.16
N TYR A 24 7.15 -5.31 13.71
CA TYR A 24 6.83 -4.01 13.09
C TYR A 24 7.48 -3.81 11.72
N ALA A 25 8.62 -4.45 11.43
CA ALA A 25 9.28 -4.39 10.13
C ALA A 25 8.41 -4.92 8.97
N ALA A 26 7.46 -5.83 9.24
CA ALA A 26 6.53 -6.31 8.23
C ALA A 26 5.51 -5.23 7.83
N ASP A 27 5.07 -4.40 8.78
CA ASP A 27 4.15 -3.30 8.51
C ASP A 27 4.85 -2.21 7.68
N ILE A 28 6.15 -1.99 7.90
CA ILE A 28 6.96 -1.02 7.15
C ILE A 28 7.10 -1.42 5.68
N TRP A 29 7.23 -2.71 5.40
CA TRP A 29 7.18 -3.22 4.02
C TRP A 29 5.83 -2.90 3.37
N SER A 30 4.73 -3.22 4.05
CA SER A 30 3.38 -2.98 3.52
C SER A 30 3.15 -1.48 3.26
N LEU A 31 3.63 -0.61 4.14
CA LEU A 31 3.60 0.84 3.98
C LEU A 31 4.39 1.29 2.76
N GLY A 32 5.59 0.75 2.54
CA GLY A 32 6.42 1.05 1.36
C GLY A 32 5.70 0.70 0.06
N LEU A 33 5.04 -0.46 -0.01
CA LEU A 33 4.28 -0.87 -1.19
C LEU A 33 3.06 0.05 -1.41
N THR A 34 2.30 0.35 -0.36
CA THR A 34 1.15 1.27 -0.46
C THR A 34 1.59 2.67 -0.88
N ALA A 35 2.68 3.20 -0.31
CA ALA A 35 3.18 4.52 -0.67
C ALA A 35 3.65 4.57 -2.14
N LEU A 36 4.32 3.52 -2.61
CA LEU A 36 4.76 3.40 -4.00
C LEU A 36 3.57 3.30 -4.96
N GLU A 37 2.54 2.52 -4.60
CA GLU A 37 1.31 2.42 -5.39
C GLU A 37 0.55 3.75 -5.43
N CYS A 38 0.44 4.45 -4.30
CA CYS A 38 -0.16 5.79 -4.26
C CYS A 38 0.60 6.78 -5.15
N ALA A 39 1.95 6.70 -5.18
CA ALA A 39 2.77 7.60 -5.97
C ALA A 39 2.75 7.29 -7.47
N THR A 40 2.65 6.02 -7.84
CA THR A 40 2.70 5.57 -9.25
C THR A 40 1.33 5.28 -9.86
N GLY A 41 0.29 5.22 -9.04
CA GLY A 41 -1.08 4.86 -9.42
C GLY A 41 -1.26 3.38 -9.81
N ARG A 42 -0.22 2.55 -9.62
CA ARG A 42 -0.23 1.13 -9.99
C ARG A 42 0.54 0.30 -8.97
N TYR A 43 0.05 -0.90 -8.71
CA TYR A 43 0.75 -1.85 -7.86
C TYR A 43 2.05 -2.33 -8.57
N PRO A 44 3.20 -2.43 -7.86
CA PRO A 44 4.50 -2.64 -8.49
C PRO A 44 4.77 -4.07 -9.02
N TYR A 45 4.05 -5.09 -8.52
CA TYR A 45 4.21 -6.48 -8.96
C TYR A 45 3.05 -6.93 -9.85
N ASP A 46 3.26 -7.99 -10.64
CA ASP A 46 2.20 -8.55 -11.48
C ASP A 46 1.28 -9.45 -10.65
N VAL A 47 -0.01 -9.14 -10.65
CA VAL A 47 -1.06 -9.89 -9.94
C VAL A 47 -1.78 -10.90 -10.83
N ASN A 48 -1.52 -10.92 -12.14
CA ASN A 48 -2.21 -11.79 -13.09
C ASN A 48 -1.80 -13.27 -12.98
N GLY A 49 -0.61 -13.55 -12.46
CA GLY A 49 -0.09 -14.91 -12.24
C GLY A 49 -0.72 -15.64 -11.05
N GLY A 50 -1.56 -14.96 -10.26
CA GLY A 50 -2.16 -15.48 -9.04
C GLY A 50 -1.25 -15.36 -7.82
N GLU A 51 -1.76 -15.83 -6.67
CA GLU A 51 -1.12 -15.62 -5.36
C GLU A 51 0.27 -16.25 -5.23
N ALA A 52 0.46 -17.45 -5.79
CA ALA A 52 1.73 -18.16 -5.72
C ALA A 52 2.84 -17.46 -6.52
N ASP A 53 2.51 -16.95 -7.70
CA ASP A 53 3.45 -16.23 -8.55
C ASP A 53 3.84 -14.89 -7.91
N LEU A 54 2.86 -14.17 -7.37
CA LEU A 54 3.09 -12.94 -6.61
C LEU A 54 4.00 -13.16 -5.39
N MET A 55 3.79 -14.26 -4.65
CA MET A 55 4.68 -14.61 -3.53
C MET A 55 6.12 -14.85 -4.00
N LEU A 56 6.30 -15.53 -5.14
CA LEU A 56 7.63 -15.73 -5.72
C LEU A 56 8.28 -14.41 -6.15
N GLN A 57 7.54 -13.51 -6.82
CA GLN A 57 8.04 -12.18 -7.16
C GLN A 57 8.46 -11.39 -5.90
N ILE A 58 7.66 -11.42 -4.82
CA ILE A 58 8.02 -10.77 -3.56
C ILE A 58 9.27 -11.39 -2.92
N LEU A 59 9.55 -12.67 -3.14
CA LEU A 59 10.71 -13.35 -2.57
C LEU A 59 11.99 -13.24 -3.41
N GLU A 60 11.87 -13.33 -4.74
CA GLU A 60 12.98 -13.54 -5.66
C GLU A 60 13.30 -12.30 -6.51
N ASP A 61 12.30 -11.53 -6.91
CA ASP A 61 12.51 -10.36 -7.76
C ASP A 61 13.14 -9.20 -6.97
N PRO A 62 13.92 -8.33 -7.65
CA PRO A 62 14.43 -7.12 -7.04
C PRO A 62 13.30 -6.27 -6.46
N SER A 63 13.57 -5.63 -5.32
CA SER A 63 12.60 -4.73 -4.70
C SER A 63 12.22 -3.59 -5.66
N PRO A 64 10.93 -3.21 -5.72
CA PRO A 64 10.50 -2.21 -6.66
C PRO A 64 10.91 -0.82 -6.18
N THR A 65 11.48 -0.03 -7.08
CA THR A 65 11.95 1.33 -6.81
C THR A 65 11.15 2.32 -7.66
N PRO A 66 10.74 3.49 -7.10
CA PRO A 66 10.05 4.53 -7.86
C PRO A 66 10.95 5.12 -8.96
N PRO A 67 10.39 5.57 -10.10
CA PRO A 67 11.17 6.24 -11.14
C PRO A 67 11.81 7.54 -10.61
N GLN A 68 13.14 7.57 -10.48
CA GLN A 68 13.88 8.69 -9.87
C GLN A 68 13.65 10.05 -10.54
N HIS A 69 13.26 10.08 -11.81
CA HIS A 69 12.98 11.32 -12.55
C HIS A 69 11.58 11.90 -12.29
N MET A 70 10.69 11.13 -11.64
CA MET A 70 9.30 11.52 -11.36
C MET A 70 9.04 11.87 -9.88
N HIS A 71 9.94 11.49 -8.97
CA HIS A 71 9.76 11.64 -7.53
C HIS A 71 11.00 12.28 -6.89
N SER A 72 10.84 12.85 -5.70
CA SER A 72 11.98 13.45 -4.99
C SER A 72 12.97 12.38 -4.51
N GLU A 73 14.23 12.77 -4.37
CA GLU A 73 15.28 11.89 -3.85
C GLU A 73 14.93 11.39 -2.45
N GLU A 74 14.30 12.22 -1.60
CA GLU A 74 13.88 11.78 -0.27
C GLU A 74 12.80 10.71 -0.33
N PHE A 75 11.86 10.81 -1.28
CA PHE A 75 10.82 9.81 -1.48
C PHE A 75 11.40 8.49 -2.02
N CYS A 76 12.28 8.56 -3.02
CA CYS A 76 12.97 7.36 -3.52
C CYS A 76 13.76 6.66 -2.40
N SER A 77 14.53 7.42 -1.63
CA SER A 77 15.29 6.86 -0.50
C SER A 77 14.39 6.27 0.59
N PHE A 78 13.23 6.88 0.85
CA PHE A 78 12.26 6.36 1.80
C PHE A 78 11.69 5.01 1.34
N ILE A 79 11.26 4.92 0.08
CA ILE A 79 10.71 3.68 -0.48
C ILE A 79 11.77 2.58 -0.52
N ASP A 80 12.99 2.90 -0.94
CA ASP A 80 14.10 1.94 -0.98
C ASP A 80 14.44 1.43 0.43
N ALA A 81 14.36 2.28 1.46
CA ALA A 81 14.55 1.85 2.85
C ALA A 81 13.42 0.95 3.36
N CYS A 82 12.16 1.26 3.02
CA CYS A 82 11.00 0.46 3.42
C CYS A 82 10.96 -0.91 2.72
N LEU A 83 11.39 -0.99 1.46
CA LEU A 83 11.28 -2.18 0.62
C LEU A 83 12.55 -3.04 0.61
N GLN A 84 13.31 -3.05 1.71
CA GLN A 84 14.40 -4.01 1.90
C GLN A 84 13.85 -5.42 2.12
N LYS A 85 14.40 -6.43 1.43
CA LYS A 85 13.95 -7.83 1.61
C LYS A 85 14.34 -8.36 3.00
N ASP A 86 15.50 -7.94 3.50
CA ASP A 86 15.93 -8.19 4.86
C ASP A 86 15.13 -7.30 5.83
N ALA A 87 14.44 -7.91 6.79
CA ALA A 87 13.62 -7.21 7.77
C ALA A 87 14.45 -6.40 8.76
N ASP A 88 15.66 -6.84 9.10
CA ASP A 88 16.55 -6.15 10.05
C ASP A 88 17.22 -4.91 9.42
N ALA A 89 17.28 -4.86 8.08
CA ALA A 89 17.79 -3.72 7.33
C ALA A 89 16.74 -2.61 7.14
N ARG A 90 15.45 -2.88 7.43
CA ARG A 90 14.37 -1.88 7.34
C ARG A 90 14.47 -0.89 8.50
N PRO A 91 14.06 0.37 8.31
CA PRO A 91 14.00 1.31 9.41
C PRO A 91 13.02 0.82 10.47
N THR A 92 13.20 1.25 11.72
CA THR A 92 12.21 1.00 12.80
C THR A 92 11.28 2.21 12.94
N CYS A 93 10.05 2.03 13.43
CA CYS A 93 9.14 3.16 13.67
C CYS A 93 9.72 4.24 14.61
N ASP A 94 10.68 3.87 15.48
CA ASP A 94 11.37 4.80 16.38
C ASP A 94 12.52 5.57 15.71
N GLN A 95 13.00 5.12 14.55
CA GLN A 95 13.90 5.91 13.72
C GLN A 95 13.09 7.01 13.05
N LYS A 96 12.96 8.13 13.77
CA LYS A 96 12.53 9.41 13.19
C LYS A 96 13.30 9.64 11.88
N TYR A 97 12.58 9.76 10.78
CA TYR A 97 13.14 10.22 9.52
C TYR A 97 13.61 11.68 9.73
N GLU A 98 14.90 11.88 10.04
CA GLU A 98 15.51 13.21 10.19
C GLU A 98 15.81 13.84 8.83
N GLY A 99 14.84 13.80 7.91
CA GLY A 99 14.83 14.65 6.71
C GLY A 99 14.49 16.10 7.06
N PRO A 100 14.66 17.07 6.14
CA PRO A 100 14.26 18.46 6.38
C PRO A 100 12.80 18.46 6.85
N GLY A 101 12.59 18.88 8.10
CA GLY A 101 11.39 18.55 8.88
C GLY A 101 10.09 18.81 8.14
N VAL A 102 9.53 17.77 7.53
CA VAL A 102 8.14 17.77 7.11
C VAL A 102 7.35 17.48 8.37
N ASP A 103 6.78 18.52 8.97
CA ASP A 103 5.76 18.36 10.00
C ASP A 103 4.57 17.65 9.34
N LEU A 104 4.51 16.33 9.50
CA LEU A 104 3.44 15.51 8.96
C LEU A 104 2.08 15.92 9.52
N ALA A 105 2.01 16.54 10.70
CA ALA A 105 0.77 17.06 11.24
C ALA A 105 0.34 18.35 10.51
N GLU A 106 1.29 19.20 10.12
CA GLU A 106 1.05 20.38 9.29
C GLU A 106 0.74 20.00 7.84
N TYR A 107 1.45 19.03 7.26
CA TYR A 107 1.17 18.48 5.93
C TYR A 107 -0.20 17.79 5.86
N ASN A 108 -0.55 16.98 6.86
CA ASN A 108 -1.88 16.34 6.89
C ASN A 108 -3.00 17.38 6.96
N LYS A 109 -2.82 18.43 7.77
CA LYS A 109 -3.76 19.56 7.85
C LYS A 109 -3.79 20.41 6.57
N SER A 110 -2.68 20.52 5.83
CA SER A 110 -2.58 21.33 4.63
C SER A 110 -3.08 20.61 3.37
N VAL A 111 -2.96 19.28 3.34
CA VAL A 111 -3.36 18.47 2.18
C VAL A 111 -4.84 18.13 2.20
N HIS A 112 -5.49 18.03 3.37
CA HIS A 112 -6.94 17.76 3.44
C HIS A 112 -7.61 18.41 4.66
N ASP A 113 -8.75 19.08 4.45
CA ASP A 113 -9.71 19.32 5.53
C ASP A 113 -10.36 17.97 5.92
N PRO A 114 -10.19 17.49 7.17
CA PRO A 114 -10.74 16.20 7.60
C PRO A 114 -12.25 16.09 7.40
N ALA A 115 -12.98 17.21 7.51
CA ALA A 115 -14.42 17.26 7.30
C ALA A 115 -14.79 17.07 5.82
N GLU A 116 -14.01 17.67 4.92
CA GLU A 116 -14.19 17.53 3.47
C GLU A 116 -13.93 16.09 3.01
N ARG A 117 -12.91 15.43 3.56
CA ARG A 117 -12.59 14.03 3.22
C ARG A 117 -13.64 13.05 3.74
N LEU A 118 -14.13 13.26 4.97
CA LEU A 118 -15.26 12.51 5.51
C LEU A 118 -16.51 12.69 4.65
N SER A 119 -16.76 13.91 4.18
CA SER A 119 -17.87 14.21 3.27
C SER A 119 -17.72 13.51 1.92
N GLN A 120 -16.52 13.52 1.32
CA GLN A 120 -16.25 12.85 0.05
C GLN A 120 -16.36 11.32 0.15
N ILE A 121 -15.84 10.72 1.21
CA ILE A 121 -15.98 9.27 1.47
C ILE A 121 -17.43 8.92 1.73
N ALA A 122 -18.15 9.71 2.54
CA ALA A 122 -19.57 9.51 2.79
C ALA A 122 -20.39 9.65 1.50
N HIS A 123 -20.06 10.60 0.62
CA HIS A 123 -20.70 10.73 -0.69
C HIS A 123 -20.40 9.54 -1.59
N MET A 124 -19.14 9.10 -1.66
CA MET A 124 -18.75 7.95 -2.47
C MET A 124 -19.49 6.68 -2.00
N LEU A 125 -19.53 6.44 -0.68
CA LEU A 125 -20.24 5.32 -0.08
C LEU A 125 -21.76 5.42 -0.26
N ALA A 126 -22.33 6.62 -0.16
CA ALA A 126 -23.75 6.85 -0.41
C ALA A 126 -24.10 6.57 -1.87
N VAL A 127 -23.31 7.05 -2.83
CA VAL A 127 -23.49 6.76 -4.25
C VAL A 127 -23.39 5.25 -4.50
N HIS A 128 -22.41 4.57 -3.91
CA HIS A 128 -22.30 3.11 -4.01
C HIS A 128 -23.52 2.39 -3.41
N TYR A 129 -23.99 2.83 -2.23
CA TYR A 129 -25.18 2.29 -1.58
C TYR A 129 -26.45 2.48 -2.44
N TYR A 130 -26.66 3.67 -3.00
CA TYR A 130 -27.81 3.92 -3.88
C TYR A 130 -27.73 3.13 -5.20
N LEU A 131 -26.53 2.95 -5.76
CA LEU A 131 -26.34 2.10 -6.95
C LEU A 131 -26.58 0.61 -6.66
N ILE A 132 -26.28 0.15 -5.45
CA ILE A 132 -26.52 -1.25 -5.03
C ILE A 132 -28.02 -1.56 -4.90
N PHE A 133 -28.85 -0.61 -4.47
CA PHE A 133 -30.26 -0.87 -4.13
C PHE A 133 -31.28 -0.26 -5.10
N ASP A 134 -30.91 0.73 -5.93
CA ASP A 134 -31.82 1.45 -6.84
C ASP A 134 -31.34 1.51 -8.31
N GLY A 135 -30.17 0.94 -8.63
CA GLY A 135 -29.62 0.91 -9.99
C GLY A 135 -30.24 -0.21 -10.84
N GLY A 136 -30.78 0.14 -12.02
CA GLY A 136 -31.36 -0.84 -12.96
C GLY A 136 -30.34 -1.92 -13.39
N ASP A 137 -30.83 -3.16 -13.55
CA ASP A 137 -30.06 -4.40 -13.77
C ASP A 137 -28.97 -4.32 -14.87
N ASP A 138 -29.10 -3.40 -15.82
CA ASP A 138 -28.15 -3.22 -16.93
C ASP A 138 -26.79 -2.61 -16.51
N GLN A 139 -26.71 -1.89 -15.39
CA GLN A 139 -25.45 -1.29 -14.92
C GLN A 139 -24.48 -2.32 -14.30
N TRP A 140 -24.96 -3.53 -14.00
CA TRP A 140 -24.18 -4.57 -13.30
C TRP A 140 -23.21 -5.37 -14.19
N ARG A 141 -23.24 -5.19 -15.53
CA ARG A 141 -22.41 -6.00 -16.44
C ARG A 141 -20.90 -5.73 -16.34
N HIS A 142 -20.50 -4.54 -15.89
CA HIS A 142 -19.08 -4.17 -15.79
C HIS A 142 -18.43 -4.54 -14.44
N MET A 143 -19.23 -4.74 -13.38
CA MET A 143 -18.70 -5.07 -12.04
C MET A 143 -18.45 -6.56 -11.81
N LYS A 144 -19.03 -7.47 -12.62
CA LYS A 144 -18.73 -8.91 -12.56
C LYS A 144 -17.32 -9.29 -13.06
N SER A 145 -16.55 -8.32 -13.56
CA SER A 145 -15.15 -8.54 -13.98
C SER A 145 -14.15 -8.44 -12.81
N PHE A 146 -14.58 -7.99 -11.63
CA PHE A 146 -13.71 -7.70 -10.50
C PHE A 146 -13.81 -8.72 -9.34
N TYR A 147 -14.52 -9.83 -9.55
CA TYR A 147 -14.56 -10.98 -8.63
C TYR A 147 -14.33 -12.29 -9.39
#